data_AF-A0A920RXQ2-F1
#
_entry.id   AF-A0A920RXQ2-F1
#
_cell.length_a   1.000
_cell.length_b   1.000
_cell.length_c   1.000
_cell.angle_alpha   90.00
_cell.angle_beta   90.00
_cell.angle_gamma   90.00
#
_symmetry.space_group_name_H-M   'P 1'
#
loop_
_entity.id
_entity.type
_entity.pdbx_description
1 polymer ?
#
loop_
_entity_poly.entity_id
_entity_poly.type
_entity_poly.pdbx_seq_one_letter_code
_entity_poly.pdbx_strand_id
1 'polypeptide(L)'
;MSYHAISHGTHNSVSADSLAGMQVVIGNGDVIETGSKGNSLETSPFYRYYGPDLGGLFLGDSGALGIKTRITLKLAKFPQGFAACSFGFPDFEHLFLA
;
A
#
# COMPACT_ATOMS: atom_id res chain seq x y z
N MET A 1 0.49 -14.53 -5.47
CA MET A 1 -0.37 -13.46 -4.90
C MET A 1 0.25 -12.11 -5.25
N SER A 2 -0.56 -11.09 -5.57
CA SER A 2 -0.04 -9.76 -5.95
C SER A 2 0.40 -8.97 -4.72
N TYR A 3 1.63 -8.43 -4.75
CA TYR A 3 2.29 -7.68 -3.68
C TYR A 3 1.45 -6.52 -3.09
N HIS A 4 0.55 -5.95 -3.88
CA HIS A 4 -0.15 -4.70 -3.54
C HIS A 4 -1.63 -4.86 -3.18
N ALA A 5 -2.21 -6.07 -3.23
CA ALA A 5 -3.67 -6.26 -3.13
C ALA A 5 -4.15 -6.88 -1.82
N ILE A 6 -3.26 -7.41 -0.98
CA ILE A 6 -3.61 -8.10 0.26
C ILE A 6 -2.94 -7.43 1.46
N SER A 7 -3.60 -7.48 2.63
CA SER A 7 -3.09 -6.93 3.88
C SER A 7 -1.74 -7.53 4.28
N HIS A 8 -1.44 -8.75 3.83
CA HIS A 8 -0.17 -9.44 4.05
C HIS A 8 0.43 -9.83 2.70
N GLY A 9 1.20 -8.92 2.08
CA GLY A 9 1.85 -9.19 0.80
C GLY A 9 3.03 -10.17 0.93
N THR A 10 3.47 -10.72 -0.20
CA THR A 10 4.81 -11.31 -0.29
C THR A 10 5.84 -10.28 0.17
N HIS A 11 6.83 -10.65 1.00
CA HIS A 11 7.91 -9.76 1.49
C HIS A 11 7.62 -8.97 2.80
N ASN A 12 6.77 -9.51 3.70
CA ASN A 12 6.59 -9.02 5.09
C ASN A 12 6.12 -7.56 5.23
N SER A 13 5.44 -7.01 4.21
CA SER A 13 4.88 -5.66 4.27
C SER A 13 3.37 -5.68 4.07
N VAL A 14 2.72 -4.66 4.61
CA VAL A 14 1.31 -4.40 4.34
C VAL A 14 1.17 -3.70 3.00
N SER A 15 0.09 -3.96 2.26
CA SER A 15 -0.16 -3.32 0.96
C SER A 15 -0.04 -1.79 1.00
N ALA A 16 -0.46 -1.18 2.12
CA ALA A 16 -0.32 0.25 2.39
C ALA A 16 1.13 0.77 2.29
N ASP A 17 2.14 0.00 2.69
CA ASP A 17 3.55 0.43 2.70
C ASP A 17 4.13 0.58 1.30
N SER A 18 3.52 -0.13 0.34
CA SER A 18 3.94 -0.10 -1.05
C SER A 18 3.59 1.20 -1.76
N LEU A 19 2.75 2.05 -1.17
CA LEU A 19 2.39 3.34 -1.73
C LEU A 19 3.60 4.29 -1.77
N ALA A 20 3.82 4.90 -2.93
CA ALA A 20 4.69 6.07 -3.09
C ALA A 20 3.86 7.37 -3.22
N GLY A 21 2.68 7.31 -3.84
CA GLY A 21 1.72 8.41 -3.95
C GLY A 21 0.49 8.00 -4.77
N MET A 22 -0.59 8.80 -4.72
CA MET A 22 -1.80 8.58 -5.49
C MET A 22 -2.48 9.90 -5.87
N GLN A 23 -3.32 9.82 -6.91
CA GLN A 23 -4.25 10.88 -7.30
C GLN A 23 -5.66 10.50 -6.87
N VAL A 24 -6.35 11.41 -6.19
CA VAL A 24 -7.73 11.22 -5.71
C VAL A 24 -8.62 12.36 -6.18
N VAL A 25 -9.78 12.01 -6.71
CA VAL A 25 -10.88 12.96 -6.96
C VAL A 25 -11.85 12.89 -5.78
N ILE A 26 -11.99 13.99 -5.05
CA ILE A 26 -12.84 14.07 -3.86
C ILE A 26 -14.26 14.56 -4.20
N GLY A 27 -15.18 14.55 -3.22
CA GLY A 27 -16.62 14.73 -3.45
C GLY A 27 -17.04 16.07 -4.08
N ASN A 28 -16.22 17.12 -3.95
CA ASN A 28 -16.44 18.41 -4.62
C ASN A 28 -15.80 18.50 -6.01
N GLY A 29 -15.16 17.43 -6.50
CA GLY A 29 -14.51 17.36 -7.80
C GLY A 29 -13.04 17.76 -7.81
N ASP A 30 -12.49 18.25 -6.69
CA ASP A 30 -11.07 18.62 -6.63
C ASP A 30 -10.16 17.40 -6.76
N VAL A 31 -8.99 17.62 -7.35
CA VAL A 31 -7.95 16.61 -7.52
C VAL A 31 -6.86 16.82 -6.48
N ILE A 32 -6.59 15.79 -5.68
CA ILE A 32 -5.51 15.76 -4.69
C ILE A 32 -4.40 14.84 -5.19
N GLU A 33 -3.18 15.37 -5.24
CA GLU A 33 -1.95 14.60 -5.42
C GLU A 33 -1.27 14.40 -4.05
N THR A 34 -1.01 13.15 -3.65
CA THR A 34 -0.41 12.86 -2.34
C THR A 34 1.11 12.67 -2.42
N GLY A 35 1.79 12.82 -1.28
CA GLY A 35 3.24 12.61 -1.19
C GLY A 35 4.02 13.63 -2.01
N SER A 36 5.19 13.26 -2.52
CA SER A 36 6.08 14.18 -3.23
C SER A 36 5.45 14.80 -4.49
N LYS A 37 4.49 14.12 -5.12
CA LYS A 37 3.74 14.65 -6.28
C LYS A 37 2.88 15.85 -5.91
N GLY A 38 2.44 15.95 -4.65
CA GLY A 38 1.67 17.08 -4.15
C GLY A 38 2.45 18.40 -4.09
N ASN A 39 3.77 18.37 -4.19
CA ASN A 39 4.60 19.58 -4.19
C ASN A 39 4.42 20.41 -5.47
N SER A 40 4.36 19.77 -6.63
CA SER A 40 4.09 20.42 -7.92
C SER A 40 3.77 19.40 -9.00
N LEU A 41 3.11 19.85 -10.07
CA LEU A 41 2.78 19.01 -11.24
C LEU A 41 4.02 18.41 -11.92
N GLU A 42 5.19 19.04 -11.82
CA GLU A 42 6.45 18.57 -12.40
C GLU A 42 7.19 17.55 -11.53
N THR A 43 6.87 17.47 -10.23
CA THR A 43 7.56 16.55 -9.31
C THR A 43 7.14 15.11 -9.59
N SER A 44 8.08 14.16 -9.47
CA SER A 44 7.76 12.74 -9.59
C SER A 44 7.23 12.16 -8.26
N PRO A 45 6.37 11.12 -8.30
CA PRO A 45 5.85 10.46 -7.09
C PRO A 45 6.86 9.45 -6.51
N PHE A 46 7.95 9.94 -5.91
CA PHE A 46 9.03 9.10 -5.36
C PHE A 46 8.96 8.88 -3.84
N TYR A 47 8.22 9.72 -3.09
CA TYR A 47 8.19 9.65 -1.63
C TYR A 47 6.81 9.93 -1.03
N ARG A 48 6.33 9.03 -0.16
CA ARG A 48 5.02 9.12 0.50
C ARG A 48 4.96 10.23 1.55
N TYR A 49 5.98 10.29 2.40
CA TYR A 49 6.00 11.14 3.60
C TYR A 49 6.54 12.55 3.32
N TYR A 50 6.03 13.18 2.26
CA TYR A 50 6.40 14.55 1.92
C TYR A 50 5.47 15.54 2.64
N GLY A 51 5.70 15.70 3.95
CA GLY A 51 4.76 16.35 4.89
C GLY A 51 3.87 15.33 5.61
N PRO A 52 2.71 15.74 6.14
CA PRO A 52 1.72 14.81 6.70
C PRO A 52 1.32 13.73 5.68
N ASP A 53 1.08 12.52 6.16
CA ASP A 53 0.73 11.39 5.29
C ASP A 53 -0.74 11.46 4.83
N LEU A 54 -1.02 12.35 3.87
CA LEU A 54 -2.35 12.48 3.27
C LEU A 54 -2.79 11.21 2.54
N GLY A 55 -1.83 10.47 1.96
CA GLY A 55 -2.11 9.18 1.31
C GLY A 55 -2.72 8.17 2.28
N GLY A 56 -2.29 8.20 3.54
CA GLY A 56 -2.83 7.37 4.62
C GLY A 56 -4.34 7.50 4.85
N LEU A 57 -4.91 8.70 4.67
CA LEU A 57 -6.36 8.91 4.81
C LEU A 57 -7.18 8.10 3.81
N PHE A 58 -6.64 7.92 2.60
CA PHE A 58 -7.30 7.25 1.48
C PHE A 58 -7.00 5.75 1.40
N LEU A 59 -6.15 5.22 2.30
CA LEU A 59 -5.83 3.80 2.37
C LEU A 59 -6.80 3.09 3.31
N GLY A 60 -7.48 2.04 2.82
CA GLY A 60 -8.45 1.28 3.60
C GLY A 60 -9.79 2.01 3.83
N ASP A 61 -9.98 3.20 3.25
CA ASP A 61 -11.21 3.99 3.36
C ASP A 61 -12.43 3.36 2.65
N SER A 62 -12.24 2.25 1.95
CA SER A 62 -13.27 1.55 1.17
C SER A 62 -14.01 2.48 0.18
N GLY A 63 -13.33 3.50 -0.34
CA GLY A 63 -13.90 4.46 -1.28
C GLY A 63 -14.72 5.59 -0.64
N ALA A 64 -14.76 5.68 0.68
CA ALA A 64 -15.58 6.68 1.39
C ALA A 64 -15.14 8.13 1.15
N LEU A 65 -13.85 8.38 0.91
CA LEU A 65 -13.29 9.73 0.85
C LEU A 65 -13.02 10.23 -0.57
N GLY A 66 -13.20 9.40 -1.59
CA GLY A 66 -13.01 9.78 -2.99
C GLY A 66 -12.56 8.65 -3.91
N ILE A 67 -12.48 8.96 -5.20
CA ILE A 67 -12.13 8.04 -6.28
C ILE A 67 -10.63 8.13 -6.57
N LYS A 68 -9.91 7.03 -6.40
CA LYS A 68 -8.48 6.93 -6.69
C LYS A 68 -8.30 6.70 -8.19
N THR A 69 -7.78 7.68 -8.91
CA THR A 69 -7.67 7.65 -10.39
C THR A 69 -6.30 7.21 -10.87
N ARG A 70 -5.25 7.42 -10.06
CA ARG A 70 -3.88 6.96 -10.31
C ARG A 70 -3.22 6.53 -9.01
N ILE A 71 -2.36 5.52 -9.08
CA ILE A 71 -1.53 5.07 -7.95
C ILE A 71 -0.11 4.84 -8.42
N THR A 72 0.86 5.25 -7.59
CA THR A 72 2.27 4.94 -7.76
C THR A 72 2.70 4.00 -6.64
N LEU A 73 3.27 2.86 -7.04
CA LEU A 73 3.64 1.78 -6.15
C LEU A 73 5.15 1.53 -6.24
N LYS A 74 5.76 1.22 -5.09
CA LYS A 74 7.16 0.80 -5.01
C LYS A 74 7.30 -0.59 -5.63
N LEU A 75 8.18 -0.71 -6.62
CA LEU A 75 8.50 -2.00 -7.23
C LEU A 75 9.58 -2.70 -6.40
N ALA A 76 9.38 -4.00 -6.16
CA ALA A 76 10.41 -4.89 -5.65
C ALA A 76 11.08 -5.62 -6.82
N LYS A 77 12.36 -5.98 -6.67
CA LYS A 77 13.01 -6.87 -7.64
C LYS A 77 12.33 -8.23 -7.61
N PHE A 78 12.23 -8.85 -8.79
CA PHE A 78 11.73 -10.21 -8.88
C PHE A 78 12.66 -11.17 -8.11
N PRO A 79 12.14 -12.02 -7.21
CA PRO A 79 12.97 -12.92 -6.43
C PRO A 79 13.58 -14.00 -7.35
N GLN A 80 14.84 -14.38 -7.09
CA GLN A 80 15.50 -15.45 -7.85
C GLN A 80 14.98 -16.85 -7.49
N GLY A 81 14.28 -16.99 -6.37
CA GLY A 81 13.68 -18.24 -5.91
C GLY A 81 12.62 -17.99 -4.84
N PHE A 82 11.75 -18.97 -4.66
CA PHE A 82 10.67 -18.96 -3.66
C PHE A 82 10.58 -20.33 -3.02
N ALA A 83 10.46 -20.36 -1.70
CA ALA A 83 10.17 -21.56 -0.93
C ALA A 83 9.02 -21.28 0.04
N ALA A 84 8.15 -22.26 0.23
CA ALA A 84 7.07 -22.21 1.20
C ALA A 84 7.14 -23.44 2.10
N CYS A 85 6.68 -23.30 3.34
CA CYS A 85 6.55 -24.39 4.29
C CYS A 85 5.17 -24.34 4.93
N SER A 86 4.74 -25.48 5.48
CA SER A 86 3.50 -25.62 6.22
C SER A 86 3.80 -26.38 7.50
N PHE A 87 3.19 -25.96 8.59
CA PHE A 87 3.31 -26.57 9.90
C PHE A 87 1.92 -26.97 10.37
N GLY A 88 1.81 -28.20 10.87
CA GLY A 88 0.59 -28.71 11.49
C GLY A 88 0.73 -28.71 13.01
N PHE A 89 -0.35 -28.35 13.69
CA PHE A 89 -0.44 -28.38 15.15
C PHE A 89 -1.62 -29.28 15.54
N PRO A 90 -1.57 -29.99 16.68
CA PRO A 90 -2.67 -30.82 17.14
C PRO A 90 -3.95 -30.03 17.44
N ASP A 91 -3.82 -28.81 17.97
CA ASP A 91 -4.92 -27.90 18.31
C ASP A 91 -4.43 -26.42 18.31
N PHE A 92 -5.35 -25.51 18.66
CA PHE A 92 -5.12 -24.07 18.64
C PHE A 92 -4.20 -23.58 19.78
N GLU A 93 -4.19 -24.25 20.94
CA GLU A 93 -3.30 -23.90 22.05
C GLU A 93 -1.84 -24.18 21.65
N HIS A 94 -1.59 -25.32 21.00
CA HIS A 94 -0.26 -25.66 20.50
C HIS A 94 0.21 -24.72 19.39
N LEU A 95 -0.70 -24.14 18.59
CA LEU A 95 -0.35 -23.10 17.62
C LEU A 95 0.14 -21.82 18.32
N PHE A 96 -0.50 -21.40 19.41
CA PHE A 96 -0.16 -20.16 20.10
C PHE A 96 1.10 -20.23 20.97
N LEU A 97 1.46 -21.43 21.45
CA LEU A 97 2.61 -21.65 22.33
C LEU A 97 3.91 -21.98 21.59
N ALA A 98 3.87 -22.11 20.26
CA ALA A 98 5.01 -22.43 19.40
C ALA A 98 5.96 -21.26 19.15
#